data_AF-A0A9E3UQP4-F1
#
_entry.id   AF-A0A9E3UQP4-F1
#
_cell.length_a   1.000
_cell.length_b   1.000
_cell.length_c   1.000
_cell.angle_alpha   90.00
_cell.angle_beta   90.00
_cell.angle_gamma   90.00
#
_symmetry.space_group_name_H-M   'P 1'
#
loop_
_entity.id
_entity.type
_entity.pdbx_description
1 polymer ?
#
loop_
_entity_poly.entity_id
_entity_poly.type
_entity_poly.pdbx_seq_one_letter_code
_entity_poly.pdbx_strand_id
1 'polypeptide(L)' 'MLALILALGATAGLQAGTTPATPEKLVCRWYPEPSSRVKKTKVCKTRADWEYYDKEAREGARELLDTTRVRGRPGGM' A
#
# COMPACT_ATOMS: atom_id res chain seq x y z
N MET A 1 47.95 -18.17 33.47
CA MET A 1 48.52 -17.30 32.40
C MET A 1 48.15 -17.99 31.09
N LEU A 2 47.36 -17.46 30.17
CA LEU A 2 47.30 -16.11 29.61
C LEU A 2 45.84 -15.68 29.35
N ALA A 3 45.54 -14.41 29.62
CA ALA A 3 44.37 -13.71 29.13
C ALA A 3 44.65 -13.22 27.70
N LEU A 4 43.80 -13.58 26.73
CA LEU A 4 43.84 -13.01 25.39
C LEU A 4 42.68 -12.03 25.23
N ILE A 5 42.99 -10.76 25.45
CA ILE A 5 42.10 -9.62 25.20
C ILE A 5 42.09 -9.39 23.69
N LEU A 6 40.98 -9.70 23.02
CA LEU A 6 40.79 -9.38 21.60
C LEU A 6 40.21 -7.97 21.47
N ALA A 7 40.95 -7.18 20.69
CA ALA A 7 40.84 -5.75 20.55
C ALA A 7 39.56 -5.28 19.84
N LEU A 8 39.16 -4.07 20.24
CA LEU A 8 38.24 -3.16 19.58
C LEU A 8 38.40 -3.15 18.05
N GLY A 9 37.34 -3.56 17.36
CA GLY A 9 37.07 -3.18 15.98
C GLY A 9 35.92 -2.20 15.94
N ALA A 10 36.20 -0.90 16.09
CA ALA A 10 35.21 0.14 15.82
C ALA A 10 35.00 0.24 14.29
N THR A 11 33.97 -0.42 13.78
CA THR A 11 33.50 -0.21 12.41
C THR A 11 32.75 1.12 12.35
N ALA A 12 33.50 2.21 12.13
CA ALA A 12 32.94 3.44 11.58
C ALA A 12 32.71 3.21 10.07
N GLY A 13 31.45 3.12 9.65
CA GLY A 13 31.10 2.86 8.25
C GLY A 13 29.71 3.37 7.91
N LEU A 14 29.68 4.60 7.38
CA LEU A 14 28.59 5.26 6.63
C LEU A 14 27.19 5.22 7.26
N GLN A 15 26.86 6.27 8.01
CA GLN A 15 25.48 6.74 8.02
C GLN A 15 25.17 7.28 6.62
N ALA A 16 24.53 6.46 5.79
CA ALA A 16 23.81 6.94 4.63
C ALA A 16 22.88 8.05 5.13
N GLY A 17 23.14 9.29 4.69
CA GLY A 17 22.25 10.40 4.94
C GLY A 17 20.92 10.08 4.28
N THR A 18 20.01 9.46 5.03
CA THR A 18 18.58 9.53 4.76
C THR A 18 18.23 11.00 4.93
N THR A 19 18.27 11.75 3.82
CA THR A 19 17.52 13.00 3.73
C THR A 19 16.14 12.69 4.31
N PRO A 20 15.69 13.37 5.37
CA PRO A 20 14.38 13.10 5.93
C PRO A 20 13.39 13.42 4.81
N ALA A 21 12.85 12.37 4.19
CA ALA A 21 11.73 12.51 3.28
C ALA A 21 10.69 13.29 4.09
N THR A 22 10.37 14.49 3.63
CA THR A 22 9.33 15.32 4.24
C THR A 22 8.14 14.41 4.50
N PRO A 23 7.61 14.36 5.75
CA PRO A 23 6.60 13.37 6.10
C PRO A 23 5.45 13.53 5.13
N GLU A 24 5.27 12.54 4.25
CA GLU A 24 4.25 12.64 3.23
C GLU A 24 2.89 12.77 3.91
N LYS A 25 2.12 13.78 3.50
CA LYS A 25 0.84 14.08 4.14
C LYS A 25 -0.10 12.89 3.95
N LEU A 26 -0.37 12.20 5.05
CA LEU A 26 -1.31 11.08 5.07
C LEU A 26 -2.73 11.59 4.95
N VAL A 27 -3.49 10.99 4.03
CA VAL A 27 -4.93 11.19 3.87
C VAL A 27 -5.62 9.94 4.38
N CYS A 28 -6.57 10.12 5.30
CA CYS A 28 -7.31 9.03 5.90
C CYS A 28 -8.74 8.97 5.39
N ARG A 29 -9.19 7.77 4.99
CA ARG A 29 -10.56 7.48 4.55
C ARG A 29 -11.16 6.39 5.45
N TRP A 30 -12.47 6.44 5.70
CA TRP A 30 -13.19 5.44 6.49
C TRP A 30 -13.88 4.43 5.57
N TYR A 31 -13.71 3.14 5.87
CA TYR A 31 -14.31 2.04 5.11
C TYR A 31 -15.20 1.20 6.02
N PRO A 32 -16.37 0.75 5.54
CA PRO A 32 -17.15 -0.25 6.27
C PRO A 32 -16.36 -1.56 6.36
N GLU A 33 -16.37 -2.18 7.53
CA GLU A 33 -15.73 -3.48 7.72
C GLU A 33 -16.61 -4.58 7.10
N PRO A 34 -16.08 -5.49 6.26
CA PRO A 34 -16.91 -6.49 5.57
C PRO A 34 -17.65 -7.43 6.55
N SER A 35 -17.08 -7.68 7.73
CA SER A 35 -17.66 -8.49 8.80
C SER A 35 -18.70 -7.76 9.65
N SER A 36 -18.93 -6.45 9.45
CA SER A 36 -19.82 -5.68 10.31
C SER A 36 -20.53 -4.54 9.59
N ARG A 37 -21.85 -4.45 9.77
CA ARG A 37 -22.66 -3.35 9.21
C ARG A 37 -22.52 -2.03 9.98
N VAL A 38 -21.93 -2.07 11.17
CA VAL A 38 -21.81 -0.91 12.08
C VAL A 38 -20.37 -0.42 12.16
N LYS A 39 -19.39 -1.33 12.13
CA LYS A 39 -17.99 -0.96 12.29
C LYS A 39 -17.43 -0.38 11.00
N LYS A 40 -16.61 0.66 11.16
CA LYS A 40 -15.81 1.25 10.10
C LYS A 40 -14.34 1.24 10.52
N THR A 41 -13.47 0.93 9.58
CA THR A 41 -12.02 0.96 9.77
C THR A 41 -11.47 2.21 9.08
N LYS A 42 -10.56 2.91 9.75
CA LYS A 42 -9.86 4.07 9.19
C LYS A 42 -8.59 3.60 8.51
N VAL A 43 -8.43 3.93 7.23
CA VAL A 43 -7.22 3.61 6.45
C VAL A 43 -6.56 4.92 6.06
N CYS A 44 -5.30 5.10 6.45
CA CYS A 44 -4.49 6.26 6.14
C CYS A 44 -3.38 5.87 5.17
N LYS A 45 -3.27 6.59 4.06
CA LYS A 45 -2.25 6.36 3.03
C LYS A 45 -1.75 7.70 2.50
N THR A 46 -0.65 7.69 1.75
CA THR A 46 -0.19 8.89 1.04
C THR A 46 -1.19 9.27 -0.06
N ARG A 47 -1.05 10.48 -0.60
CA ARG A 47 -1.87 10.89 -1.74
C ARG A 47 -1.58 10.05 -2.98
N ALA A 48 -0.30 9.75 -3.25
CA ALA A 48 0.12 8.94 -4.38
C ALA A 48 -0.47 7.52 -4.33
N ASP A 49 -0.48 6.91 -3.13
CA ASP A 49 -1.13 5.61 -2.93
C ASP A 49 -2.62 5.68 -3.27
N TRP A 50 -3.33 6.70 -2.79
CA TRP A 50 -4.76 6.84 -3.09
C TRP A 50 -5.04 6.99 -4.58
N GLU A 51 -4.20 7.76 -5.29
CA GLU A 51 -4.32 7.93 -6.74
C GLU A 51 -4.10 6.59 -7.47
N TYR A 52 -3.13 5.79 -7.02
CA TYR A 52 -2.93 4.42 -7.52
C TYR A 52 -4.17 3.54 -7.31
N TYR A 53 -4.68 3.44 -6.08
CA TYR A 53 -5.86 2.62 -5.79
C TYR A 53 -7.12 3.09 -6.53
N ASP A 54 -7.32 4.40 -6.64
CA ASP A 54 -8.46 4.97 -7.36
C ASP A 54 -8.37 4.67 -8.87
N LYS A 55 -7.16 4.57 -9.43
CA LYS A 55 -6.94 4.14 -10.83
C LYS A 55 -7.24 2.65 -11.01
N GLU A 56 -6.64 1.79 -10.20
CA GLU A 56 -6.85 0.34 -10.27
C GLU A 56 -8.33 -0.04 -10.11
N ALA A 57 -9.03 0.61 -9.17
CA ALA A 57 -10.46 0.38 -8.95
C ALA A 57 -11.31 0.75 -10.18
N ARG A 58 -10.96 1.84 -10.88
CA ARG A 58 -11.67 2.25 -12.10
C ARG A 58 -11.43 1.29 -13.26
N GLU A 59 -10.20 0.82 -13.42
CA GLU A 59 -9.85 -0.13 -14.48
C GLU A 59 -10.52 -1.48 -14.25
N GLY A 60 -10.45 -2.02 -13.03
CA GLY A 60 -11.16 -3.24 -12.68
C GLY A 60 -12.69 -3.12 -12.83
N ALA A 61 -13.28 -1.97 -12.47
CA ALA A 61 -14.70 -1.74 -12.69
C ALA A 61 -15.09 -1.74 -14.17
N ARG A 62 -14.24 -1.18 -15.05
CA ARG A 62 -14.46 -1.21 -16.51
C ARG A 62 -14.40 -2.63 -17.05
N GLU A 63 -13.40 -3.40 -16.66
CA GLU A 63 -13.26 -4.81 -17.08
C GLU A 63 -14.47 -5.65 -16.68
N LEU A 64 -14.99 -5.46 -15.46
CA LEU A 64 -16.21 -6.13 -15.00
C LEU A 64 -17.43 -5.75 -15.85
N LEU A 65 -17.57 -4.48 -16.21
CA LEU A 65 -18.66 -4.01 -17.08
C LEU A 65 -18.54 -4.60 -18.49
N ASP A 66 -17.34 -4.62 -19.07
CA ASP A 66 -17.11 -5.20 -20.39
C ASP A 66 -17.39 -6.72 -20.38
N THR A 67 -16.93 -7.43 -19.35
CA THR A 67 -17.17 -8.87 -19.19
C THR A 67 -18.67 -9.17 -19.03
N THR A 68 -19.38 -8.41 -18.20
CA THR A 68 -20.82 -8.60 -18.00
C THR A 68 -21.63 -8.24 -19.25
N ARG A 69 -21.21 -7.22 -20.01
CA ARG A 69 -21.81 -6.88 -21.31
C ARG A 69 -21.66 -8.01 -22.34
N VAL A 70 -20.49 -8.64 -22.41
CA VAL A 70 -20.25 -9.76 -23.33
C VAL A 70 -21.04 -10.99 -22.91
N ARG A 71 -21.13 -11.29 -21.61
CA ARG A 71 -21.90 -12.44 -21.08
C ARG A 71 -23.41 -12.24 -21.14
N GLY A 72 -23.89 -11.01 -21.05
CA GLY A 72 -25.31 -10.66 -21.07
C GLY A 72 -25.93 -10.53 -22.46
N ARG A 73 -25.15 -10.69 -23.53
CA ARG A 73 -25.70 -10.72 -24.90
C ARG A 73 -26.10 -12.16 -25.22
N PRO A 74 -27.39 -12.55 -25.14
CA PRO A 74 -27.79 -13.82 -25.71
C PRO A 74 -27.45 -13.75 -27.19
N GLY A 75 -26.58 -14.65 -27.64
CA GLY A 75 -26.33 -14.84 -29.06
C GLY A 75 -27.68 -15.11 -29.71
N GLY A 76 -28.14 -14.18 -30.54
CA GLY A 76 -29.19 -14.47 -31.50
C GLY A 76 -28.63 -15.52 -32.45
N MET A 77 -29.03 -16.77 -32.23
CA MET A 77 -29.18 -17.75 -33.31
C MET A 77 -30.49 -17.48 -34.02
#